data_AF-A0A817ILA5-F1
#
_entry.id   AF-A0A817ILA5-F1
#
_cell.length_a   1.000
_cell.length_b   1.000
_cell.length_c   1.000
_cell.angle_alpha   90.00
_cell.angle_beta   90.00
_cell.angle_gamma   90.00
#
_symmetry.space_group_name_H-M   'P 1'
#
loop_
_entity.id
_entity.type
_entity.pdbx_description
1 polymer ?
#
loop_
_entity_poly.entity_id
_entity_poly.type
_entity_poly.pdbx_seq_one_letter_code
_entity_poly.pdbx_strand_id
1 'polypeptide(L)'
;MAERKRLSETDKSPNKNSKRIKLVQTTLPNDTSTRPLCKYGAKCYRKHPDHLRDYRHPSTEQKEEDEDLTSKSFDSSPVSSSPPPPPPPTTTTNSSSSTPVKQTTTSSNSTISLMELMELNDEKLLSHLYQMEFPSDLYEFWKFCLNINKNNPRDVLKNLLNLELVGPFEILDDALKQCKTVPNIHLHYRYYYDTPEFMTVIRILDKSSQFHIGYYRDSPDELPSFLASNNANENNRFKICGDNIFAAVYSYARSILKSNSKTDLQNFLTDLETYAKKHKYSLDEITPKINVRKKKVNCTLLNSLGMVVPFENDIGYRPVPFTKGY
;
A
#
# COMPACT_ATOMS: atom_id res chain seq x y z
N MET A 1 -2.19 -50.41 40.82
CA MET A 1 -2.76 -50.63 42.16
C MET A 1 -2.75 -49.28 42.87
N ALA A 2 -3.82 -48.60 43.29
CA ALA A 2 -5.27 -48.78 43.34
C ALA A 2 -5.87 -47.37 43.09
N GLU A 3 -6.84 -47.13 42.23
CA GLU A 3 -8.29 -47.40 42.27
C GLU A 3 -9.13 -46.54 43.25
N ARG A 4 -9.86 -45.58 42.65
CA ARG A 4 -11.22 -45.04 42.89
C ARG A 4 -11.66 -44.55 44.29
N LYS A 5 -12.25 -43.34 44.30
CA LYS A 5 -13.72 -43.19 44.39
C LYS A 5 -14.25 -41.81 43.97
N ARG A 6 -15.18 -41.86 43.01
CA ARG A 6 -16.19 -40.85 42.65
C ARG A 6 -17.24 -40.77 43.77
N LEU A 7 -17.79 -39.58 44.00
CA LEU A 7 -19.17 -39.40 44.47
C LEU A 7 -19.84 -38.37 43.57
N SER A 8 -20.93 -38.84 42.98
CA SER A 8 -21.94 -38.13 42.20
C SER A 8 -23.14 -37.88 43.10
N GLU A 9 -23.78 -36.72 42.99
CA GLU A 9 -25.20 -36.59 43.34
C GLU A 9 -25.91 -35.65 42.35
N THR A 10 -26.93 -36.24 41.73
CA THR A 10 -28.07 -35.66 41.01
C THR A 10 -28.88 -34.77 41.97
N ASP A 11 -29.70 -33.79 41.57
CA ASP A 11 -30.86 -33.93 40.69
C ASP A 11 -31.64 -32.59 40.59
N LYS A 12 -32.49 -32.49 39.56
CA LYS A 12 -33.68 -31.60 39.40
C LYS A 12 -33.51 -30.15 38.90
N SER A 13 -33.80 -30.00 37.60
CA SER A 13 -34.46 -28.82 37.01
C SER A 13 -35.87 -28.62 37.57
N PRO A 14 -36.36 -27.36 37.54
CA PRO A 14 -37.66 -27.09 36.96
C PRO A 14 -37.64 -25.99 35.88
N ASN A 15 -38.64 -26.08 35.03
CA ASN A 15 -38.81 -25.43 33.74
C ASN A 15 -39.53 -24.06 33.85
N LYS A 16 -39.26 -23.19 32.86
CA LYS A 16 -40.07 -22.06 32.36
C LYS A 16 -40.45 -20.94 33.34
N ASN A 17 -39.92 -19.74 33.09
CA ASN A 17 -40.81 -18.68 32.63
C ASN A 17 -40.13 -17.56 31.83
N SER A 18 -40.87 -17.14 30.82
CA SER A 18 -40.62 -16.04 29.89
C SER A 18 -40.45 -14.69 30.60
N LYS A 19 -39.46 -13.89 30.17
CA LYS A 19 -39.55 -12.42 30.14
C LYS A 19 -38.43 -11.82 29.28
N ARG A 20 -38.83 -11.54 28.04
CA ARG A 20 -38.19 -10.71 27.02
C ARG A 20 -37.81 -9.35 27.64
N ILE A 21 -36.52 -9.10 27.86
CA ILE A 21 -36.01 -7.78 28.26
C ILE A 21 -36.17 -6.85 27.05
N LYS A 22 -37.12 -5.92 27.14
CA LYS A 22 -37.30 -4.83 26.18
C LYS A 22 -36.08 -3.91 26.30
N LEU A 23 -35.27 -3.83 25.24
CA LEU A 23 -34.34 -2.72 25.07
C LEU A 23 -35.18 -1.46 24.84
N VAL A 24 -35.17 -0.58 25.84
CA VAL A 24 -35.80 0.73 25.79
C VAL A 24 -35.07 1.53 24.70
N GLN A 25 -35.74 1.75 23.58
CA GLN A 25 -35.38 2.82 22.65
C GLN A 25 -35.60 4.14 23.37
N THR A 26 -34.52 4.72 23.87
CA THR A 26 -34.51 6.12 24.30
C THR A 26 -34.61 6.98 23.04
N THR A 27 -35.81 7.47 22.77
CA THR A 27 -36.07 8.52 21.80
C THR A 27 -35.31 9.78 22.23
N LEU A 28 -34.30 10.17 21.45
CA LEU A 28 -33.65 11.46 21.62
C LEU A 28 -34.51 12.54 20.94
N PRO A 29 -34.70 13.70 21.61
CA PRO A 29 -35.58 14.76 21.14
C PRO A 29 -35.02 15.43 19.89
N ASN A 30 -35.91 15.66 18.93
CA ASN A 30 -35.73 16.60 17.83
C ASN A 30 -35.83 18.02 18.40
N ASP A 31 -34.73 18.76 18.51
CA ASP A 31 -34.73 20.23 18.39
C ASP A 31 -33.31 20.80 18.16
N THR A 32 -33.25 22.09 17.88
CA THR A 32 -32.45 22.74 16.85
C THR A 32 -31.13 23.39 17.30
N SER A 33 -30.27 23.65 16.30
CA SER A 33 -29.30 24.76 16.16
C SER A 33 -28.23 25.06 17.24
N THR A 34 -26.98 24.58 17.05
CA THR A 34 -25.73 25.21 17.57
C THR A 34 -24.45 24.56 17.01
N ARG A 35 -24.49 23.27 16.66
CA ARG A 35 -23.32 22.55 16.13
C ARG A 35 -23.08 22.81 14.64
N PRO A 36 -21.82 22.99 14.21
CA PRO A 36 -21.49 23.24 12.81
C PRO A 36 -21.84 22.05 11.91
N LEU A 37 -22.14 22.35 10.65
CA LEU A 37 -22.38 21.34 9.63
C LEU A 37 -21.07 20.61 9.31
N CYS A 38 -21.12 19.28 9.16
CA CYS A 38 -19.97 18.54 8.67
C CYS A 38 -19.64 18.99 7.24
N LYS A 39 -18.35 19.28 6.96
CA LYS A 39 -17.89 19.64 5.62
C LYS A 39 -18.19 18.59 4.53
N TYR A 40 -18.45 17.35 4.94
CA TYR A 40 -18.84 16.24 4.05
C TYR A 40 -20.35 15.91 4.10
N GLY A 41 -21.13 16.61 4.93
CA GLY A 41 -22.59 16.44 5.06
C GLY A 41 -22.99 14.97 5.21
N ALA A 42 -24.09 14.56 4.55
CA ALA A 42 -24.56 13.17 4.54
C ALA A 42 -23.56 12.13 3.98
N LYS A 43 -22.48 12.55 3.30
CA LYS A 43 -21.44 11.68 2.71
C LYS A 43 -20.20 11.53 3.60
N CYS A 44 -20.24 11.94 4.86
CA CYS A 44 -19.09 11.82 5.76
C CYS A 44 -18.78 10.35 6.09
N TYR A 45 -17.53 9.93 5.86
CA TYR A 45 -17.06 8.58 6.18
C TYR A 45 -16.63 8.39 7.65
N ARG A 46 -16.52 9.49 8.42
CA ARG A 46 -16.09 9.45 9.82
C ARG A 46 -17.25 9.01 10.71
N LYS A 47 -17.18 7.78 11.24
CA LYS A 47 -18.21 7.19 12.11
C LYS A 47 -17.87 7.24 13.60
N HIS A 48 -16.78 7.89 13.99
CA HIS A 48 -16.36 7.97 15.39
C HIS A 48 -17.38 8.75 16.24
N PRO A 49 -17.71 8.31 17.48
CA PRO A 49 -18.70 8.95 18.34
C PRO A 49 -18.47 10.45 18.58
N ASP A 50 -17.22 10.86 18.78
CA ASP A 50 -16.89 12.28 18.97
C ASP A 50 -17.22 13.13 17.74
N HIS A 51 -16.99 12.62 16.53
CA HIS A 51 -17.30 13.35 15.29
C HIS A 51 -18.81 13.55 15.13
N LEU A 52 -19.61 12.54 15.47
CA LEU A 52 -21.08 12.63 15.42
C LEU A 52 -21.64 13.53 16.53
N ARG A 53 -20.93 13.64 17.66
CA ARG A 53 -21.24 14.60 18.73
C ARG A 53 -20.93 16.02 18.29
N ASP A 54 -19.86 16.26 17.54
CA ASP A 54 -19.41 17.62 17.26
C ASP A 54 -19.99 18.20 15.95
N TYR A 55 -20.40 17.36 14.98
CA TYR A 55 -20.86 17.80 13.65
C TYR A 55 -22.22 17.24 13.20
N ARG A 56 -23.03 18.06 12.51
CA ARG A 56 -24.34 17.65 11.97
C ARG A 56 -24.27 17.13 10.53
N HIS A 57 -25.12 16.14 10.22
CA HIS A 57 -25.19 15.43 8.94
C HIS A 57 -26.67 15.30 8.48
N PRO A 58 -27.34 16.39 8.05
CA PRO A 58 -28.73 16.32 7.59
C PRO A 58 -28.83 15.46 6.32
N SER A 59 -29.73 14.49 6.32
CA SER A 59 -30.07 13.65 5.17
C SER A 59 -31.03 14.38 4.24
N THR A 60 -30.72 14.41 2.94
CA THR A 60 -31.55 15.07 1.91
C THR A 60 -32.75 14.22 1.53
N GLU A 61 -33.64 13.90 2.46
CA GLU A 61 -34.95 13.31 2.12
C GLU A 61 -36.03 13.87 3.07
N GLN A 62 -36.73 14.89 2.59
CA GLN A 62 -38.07 15.26 3.05
C GLN A 62 -38.91 15.60 1.83
N LYS A 63 -39.95 14.80 1.58
CA LYS A 63 -41.21 15.24 0.96
C LYS A 63 -42.38 14.57 1.66
N GLU A 64 -43.43 15.38 1.76
CA GLU A 64 -44.69 15.31 2.49
C GLU A 64 -45.53 14.04 2.30
N GLU A 65 -46.41 13.81 3.28
CA GLU A 65 -47.41 12.74 3.41
C GLU A 65 -48.56 12.88 2.38
N ASP A 66 -49.02 11.77 1.79
CA ASP A 66 -50.44 11.37 1.74
C ASP A 66 -50.63 9.95 1.13
N GLU A 67 -51.80 9.37 1.40
CA GLU A 67 -52.12 7.95 1.62
C GLU A 67 -52.15 6.93 0.43
N ASP A 68 -52.04 5.66 0.84
CA ASP A 68 -52.90 4.49 0.52
C ASP A 68 -52.38 3.29 -0.34
N LEU A 69 -52.46 2.13 0.33
CA LEU A 69 -52.47 0.68 -0.03
C LEU A 69 -51.89 0.14 -1.36
N THR A 70 -50.95 -0.81 -1.27
CA THR A 70 -51.19 -2.28 -1.39
C THR A 70 -49.90 -3.11 -1.56
N SER A 71 -50.00 -4.37 -1.11
CA SER A 71 -49.01 -5.45 -1.03
C SER A 71 -48.19 -5.78 -2.30
N LYS A 72 -46.90 -6.15 -2.12
CA LYS A 72 -46.36 -7.52 -2.36
C LYS A 72 -44.86 -7.63 -2.06
N SER A 73 -44.51 -8.79 -1.51
CA SER A 73 -43.19 -9.36 -1.20
C SER A 73 -42.22 -9.37 -2.38
N PHE A 74 -40.92 -9.14 -2.15
CA PHE A 74 -39.83 -9.95 -2.73
C PHE A 74 -38.54 -9.81 -1.88
N ASP A 75 -37.90 -10.96 -1.70
CA ASP A 75 -36.64 -11.24 -1.03
C ASP A 75 -35.44 -10.74 -1.87
N SER A 76 -34.39 -10.18 -1.24
CA SER A 76 -33.01 -10.14 -1.74
C SER A 76 -32.05 -9.50 -0.73
N SER A 77 -30.97 -10.24 -0.43
CA SER A 77 -29.83 -9.85 0.41
C SER A 77 -28.99 -8.71 -0.20
N PRO A 78 -28.29 -7.87 0.59
CA PRO A 78 -27.52 -6.75 0.04
C PRO A 78 -26.08 -7.15 -0.31
N VAL A 79 -25.73 -6.99 -1.58
CA VAL A 79 -24.35 -6.95 -2.09
C VAL A 79 -23.76 -5.58 -1.75
N SER A 80 -22.63 -5.55 -1.05
CA SER A 80 -21.90 -4.35 -0.67
C SER A 80 -21.04 -3.84 -1.82
N SER A 81 -21.47 -2.78 -2.48
CA SER A 81 -20.68 -1.99 -3.42
C SER A 81 -20.12 -0.74 -2.72
N SER A 82 -18.80 -0.58 -2.73
CA SER A 82 -18.10 0.57 -2.16
C SER A 82 -18.10 1.75 -3.15
N PRO A 83 -18.41 2.99 -2.72
CA PRO A 83 -18.37 4.17 -3.60
C PRO A 83 -16.94 4.77 -3.72
N PRO A 84 -16.65 5.53 -4.79
CA PRO A 84 -15.31 6.05 -5.10
C PRO A 84 -14.87 7.22 -4.19
N PRO A 85 -13.55 7.51 -4.10
CA PRO A 85 -13.02 8.54 -3.21
C PRO A 85 -13.28 9.98 -3.74
N PRO A 86 -13.41 10.98 -2.84
CA PRO A 86 -13.68 12.37 -3.22
C PRO A 86 -12.42 13.12 -3.71
N PRO A 87 -12.60 14.21 -4.49
CA PRO A 87 -11.50 15.02 -5.04
C PRO A 87 -10.82 15.92 -3.99
N PRO A 88 -9.58 16.40 -4.26
CA PRO A 88 -8.79 17.19 -3.31
C PRO A 88 -9.31 18.63 -3.14
N PRO A 89 -9.08 19.28 -1.99
CA PRO A 89 -9.66 20.58 -1.67
C PRO A 89 -8.93 21.74 -2.34
N THR A 90 -9.72 22.64 -2.94
CA THR A 90 -9.32 23.95 -3.45
C THR A 90 -9.15 24.94 -2.30
N THR A 91 -8.01 25.61 -2.20
CA THR A 91 -7.75 26.67 -1.22
C THR A 91 -8.06 28.03 -1.83
N THR A 92 -9.06 28.72 -1.29
CA THR A 92 -9.35 30.12 -1.57
C THR A 92 -8.55 31.00 -0.62
N THR A 93 -7.89 31.99 -1.21
CA THR A 93 -7.12 33.06 -0.61
C THR A 93 -7.95 33.99 0.26
N ASN A 94 -7.35 34.53 1.32
CA ASN A 94 -7.62 35.87 1.84
C ASN A 94 -6.37 36.42 2.58
N SER A 95 -5.75 37.42 1.98
CA SER A 95 -4.84 38.40 2.61
C SER A 95 -5.66 39.31 3.54
N SER A 96 -5.18 39.92 4.63
CA SER A 96 -3.97 40.74 4.78
C SER A 96 -3.76 41.17 6.25
N SER A 97 -2.50 41.27 6.70
CA SER A 97 -1.87 42.47 7.30
C SER A 97 -0.52 42.10 7.93
N SER A 98 0.40 43.06 7.89
CA SER A 98 1.84 42.89 7.70
C SER A 98 2.68 43.40 8.87
N THR A 99 3.87 42.82 9.08
CA THR A 99 5.13 43.57 9.33
C THR A 99 6.35 42.69 8.99
N PRO A 100 7.46 43.26 8.48
CA PRO A 100 8.41 42.54 7.64
C PRO A 100 9.65 42.06 8.42
N VAL A 101 10.01 40.79 8.26
CA VAL A 101 11.36 40.29 8.53
C VAL A 101 12.01 40.00 7.19
N LYS A 102 13.09 40.73 6.87
CA LYS A 102 13.97 40.44 5.73
C LYS A 102 14.55 39.04 5.92
N GLN A 103 14.04 38.07 5.16
CA GLN A 103 14.81 36.89 4.81
C GLN A 103 15.11 36.94 3.32
N THR A 104 16.39 37.17 3.05
CA THR A 104 17.01 37.02 1.75
C THR A 104 16.95 35.54 1.38
N THR A 105 15.95 35.13 0.60
CA THR A 105 15.91 33.80 -0.03
C THR A 105 16.08 33.96 -1.53
N THR A 106 17.33 33.91 -1.95
CA THR A 106 17.69 33.41 -3.28
C THR A 106 17.36 31.92 -3.34
N SER A 107 16.18 31.58 -3.84
CA SER A 107 15.84 30.22 -4.27
C SER A 107 15.36 30.27 -5.71
N SER A 108 16.33 30.33 -6.62
CA SER A 108 16.13 30.09 -8.04
C SER A 108 15.91 28.59 -8.27
N ASN A 109 14.69 28.11 -8.04
CA ASN A 109 14.28 26.79 -8.53
C ASN A 109 13.99 26.91 -10.03
N SER A 110 15.05 26.85 -10.84
CA SER A 110 14.92 26.62 -12.28
C SER A 110 14.41 25.20 -12.50
N THR A 111 13.14 25.06 -12.85
CA THR A 111 12.56 23.79 -13.30
C THR A 111 13.27 23.33 -14.58
N ILE A 112 13.98 22.21 -14.50
CA ILE A 112 14.62 21.56 -15.66
C ILE A 112 13.53 21.20 -16.69
N SER A 113 13.83 21.46 -17.96
CA SER A 113 12.90 21.16 -19.07
C SER A 113 12.94 19.67 -19.45
N LEU A 114 11.88 19.14 -20.07
CA LEU A 114 11.89 17.75 -20.58
C LEU A 114 13.05 17.46 -21.53
N MET A 115 13.41 18.42 -22.39
CA MET A 115 14.53 18.26 -23.32
C MET A 115 15.85 18.05 -22.57
N GLU A 116 16.09 18.83 -21.53
CA GLU A 116 17.29 18.73 -20.69
C GLU A 116 17.31 17.41 -19.89
N LEU A 117 16.15 16.92 -19.44
CA LEU A 117 16.05 15.59 -18.83
C LEU A 117 16.46 14.48 -19.81
N MET A 118 16.05 14.58 -21.07
CA MET A 118 16.32 13.56 -22.09
C MET A 118 17.80 13.47 -22.50
N GLU A 119 18.62 14.46 -22.12
CA GLU A 119 20.07 14.46 -22.34
C GLU A 119 20.84 13.77 -21.20
N LEU A 120 20.18 13.51 -20.06
CA LEU A 120 20.79 12.82 -18.94
C LEU A 120 20.97 11.33 -19.25
N ASN A 121 22.04 10.74 -18.70
CA ASN A 121 22.15 9.28 -18.66
C ASN A 121 21.08 8.69 -17.72
N ASP A 122 20.82 7.39 -17.87
CA ASP A 122 19.78 6.67 -17.11
C ASP A 122 19.84 6.89 -15.59
N GLU A 123 21.05 6.89 -15.03
CA GLU A 123 21.26 7.09 -13.59
C GLU A 123 20.85 8.48 -13.12
N LYS A 124 21.31 9.52 -13.81
CA LYS A 124 20.98 10.92 -13.50
C LYS A 124 19.51 11.22 -13.80
N LEU A 125 18.98 10.67 -14.89
CA LEU A 125 17.58 10.84 -15.27
C LEU A 125 16.65 10.28 -14.19
N LEU A 126 16.84 9.01 -13.82
CA LEU A 126 16.03 8.38 -12.78
C LEU A 126 16.18 9.10 -11.44
N SER A 127 17.41 9.44 -11.04
CA SER A 127 17.66 10.10 -9.76
C SER A 127 17.04 11.50 -9.70
N HIS A 128 17.06 12.23 -10.81
CA HIS A 128 16.41 13.55 -10.89
C HIS A 128 14.88 13.43 -10.80
N LEU A 129 14.28 12.52 -11.58
CA LEU A 129 12.82 12.38 -11.63
C LEU A 129 12.22 11.90 -10.31
N TYR A 130 12.85 10.90 -9.71
CA TYR A 130 12.38 10.29 -8.47
C TYR A 130 12.97 10.94 -7.22
N GLN A 131 13.91 11.87 -7.36
CA GLN A 131 14.58 12.55 -6.23
C GLN A 131 15.24 11.57 -5.25
N MET A 132 15.81 10.47 -5.77
CA MET A 132 16.50 9.43 -5.00
C MET A 132 17.39 8.56 -5.90
N GLU A 133 18.51 8.06 -5.38
CA GLU A 133 19.42 7.19 -6.12
C GLU A 133 18.87 5.76 -6.28
N PHE A 134 19.00 5.14 -7.45
CA PHE A 134 18.58 3.75 -7.67
C PHE A 134 19.73 2.75 -7.46
N PRO A 135 19.43 1.53 -6.94
CA PRO A 135 20.46 0.54 -6.69
C PRO A 135 20.93 -0.12 -8.00
N SER A 136 22.20 -0.57 -8.01
CA SER A 136 22.83 -1.16 -9.21
C SER A 136 22.07 -2.35 -9.81
N ASP A 137 21.37 -3.13 -8.98
CA ASP A 137 20.63 -4.31 -9.42
C ASP A 137 19.45 -3.95 -10.31
N LEU A 138 18.87 -2.75 -10.21
CA LEU A 138 17.86 -2.25 -11.16
C LEU A 138 18.45 -2.23 -12.59
N TYR A 139 19.60 -1.58 -12.76
CA TYR A 139 20.25 -1.42 -14.06
C TYR A 139 20.80 -2.74 -14.60
N GLU A 140 21.36 -3.58 -13.72
CA GLU A 140 21.83 -4.92 -14.11
C GLU A 140 20.68 -5.84 -14.51
N PHE A 141 19.53 -5.75 -13.83
CA PHE A 141 18.35 -6.50 -14.23
C PHE A 141 17.77 -5.99 -15.55
N TRP A 142 17.81 -4.69 -15.81
CA TRP A 142 17.48 -4.13 -17.12
C TRP A 142 18.36 -4.70 -18.23
N LYS A 143 19.70 -4.74 -18.02
CA LYS A 143 20.65 -5.36 -18.96
C LYS A 143 20.35 -6.85 -19.18
N PHE A 144 20.02 -7.59 -18.12
CA PHE A 144 19.59 -8.98 -18.23
C PHE A 144 18.35 -9.11 -19.12
N CYS A 145 17.33 -8.28 -18.93
CA CYS A 145 16.13 -8.28 -19.77
C CYS A 145 16.43 -7.92 -21.23
N LEU A 146 17.30 -6.92 -21.48
CA LEU A 146 17.76 -6.56 -22.83
C LEU A 146 18.50 -7.71 -23.52
N ASN A 147 19.30 -8.49 -22.78
CA ASN A 147 19.99 -9.65 -23.34
C ASN A 147 19.02 -10.75 -23.77
N ILE A 148 17.87 -10.88 -23.11
CA ILE A 148 16.82 -11.85 -23.47
C ILE A 148 15.97 -11.33 -24.62
N ASN A 149 15.48 -10.09 -24.55
CA ASN A 149 14.63 -9.49 -25.57
C ASN A 149 14.95 -8.00 -25.73
N LYS A 150 15.80 -7.69 -26.71
CA LYS A 150 16.23 -6.31 -27.02
C LYS A 150 15.08 -5.39 -27.46
N ASN A 151 14.06 -5.96 -28.11
CA ASN A 151 12.98 -5.17 -28.71
C ASN A 151 11.89 -4.84 -27.70
N ASN A 152 11.61 -5.77 -26.77
CA ASN A 152 10.59 -5.60 -25.74
C ASN A 152 11.11 -6.12 -24.38
N PRO A 153 12.15 -5.47 -23.81
CA PRO A 153 12.78 -5.91 -22.57
C PRO A 153 11.84 -5.92 -21.35
N ARG A 154 10.87 -5.00 -21.29
CA ARG A 154 9.83 -5.00 -20.23
C ARG A 154 8.89 -6.21 -20.29
N ASP A 155 8.86 -6.91 -21.42
CA ASP A 155 7.93 -7.99 -21.68
C ASP A 155 8.50 -9.37 -21.34
N VAL A 156 9.78 -9.44 -20.97
CA VAL A 156 10.50 -10.69 -20.67
C VAL A 156 9.77 -11.56 -19.63
N LEU A 157 9.09 -10.94 -18.66
CA LEU A 157 8.37 -11.65 -17.60
C LEU A 157 6.89 -11.93 -17.94
N LYS A 158 6.33 -11.37 -19.01
CA LYS A 158 4.88 -11.39 -19.28
C LYS A 158 4.37 -12.79 -19.53
N ASN A 159 4.93 -13.48 -20.51
CA ASN A 159 4.41 -14.78 -20.93
C ASN A 159 4.70 -15.90 -19.92
N LEU A 160 5.82 -15.79 -19.19
CA LEU A 160 6.26 -16.83 -18.26
C LEU A 160 5.64 -16.67 -16.87
N LEU A 161 5.56 -15.44 -16.38
CA LEU A 161 5.22 -15.13 -14.98
C LEU A 161 3.95 -14.28 -14.84
N ASN A 162 3.38 -13.81 -15.96
CA ASN A 162 2.29 -12.85 -15.98
C ASN A 162 2.65 -11.55 -15.23
N LEU A 163 3.93 -11.17 -15.27
CA LEU A 163 4.48 -9.97 -14.65
C LEU A 163 4.97 -8.98 -15.72
N GLU A 164 4.94 -7.70 -15.41
CA GLU A 164 5.46 -6.63 -16.26
C GLU A 164 6.36 -5.70 -15.45
N LEU A 165 7.47 -5.26 -16.07
CA LEU A 165 8.36 -4.25 -15.51
C LEU A 165 7.74 -2.86 -15.70
N VAL A 166 7.68 -2.09 -14.61
CA VAL A 166 6.97 -0.80 -14.56
C VAL A 166 7.77 0.26 -13.81
N GLY A 167 7.28 1.51 -13.79
CA GLY A 167 7.87 2.59 -13.02
C GLY A 167 9.23 2.99 -13.61
N PRO A 168 10.36 2.84 -12.88
CA PRO A 168 11.67 3.20 -13.41
C PRO A 168 12.01 2.46 -14.71
N PHE A 169 11.53 1.23 -14.90
CA PHE A 169 11.78 0.49 -16.15
C PHE A 169 11.07 1.08 -17.37
N GLU A 170 9.94 1.79 -17.20
CA GLU A 170 9.32 2.51 -18.32
C GLU A 170 10.15 3.72 -18.72
N ILE A 171 10.83 4.35 -17.77
CA ILE A 171 11.75 5.45 -18.06
C ILE A 171 12.98 4.94 -18.81
N LEU A 172 13.54 3.81 -18.39
CA LEU A 172 14.63 3.12 -19.10
C LEU A 172 14.20 2.62 -20.50
N ASP A 173 12.90 2.41 -20.71
CA ASP A 173 12.27 2.07 -21.99
C ASP A 173 11.75 3.32 -22.74
N ASP A 174 12.36 4.49 -22.48
CA ASP A 174 12.11 5.74 -23.20
C ASP A 174 10.66 6.29 -23.10
N ALA A 175 9.85 5.88 -22.12
CA ALA A 175 8.45 6.31 -22.01
C ALA A 175 8.28 7.84 -21.90
N LEU A 176 9.28 8.55 -21.37
CA LEU A 176 9.27 10.02 -21.30
C LEU A 176 9.26 10.70 -22.66
N LYS A 177 9.79 10.06 -23.70
CA LYS A 177 9.75 10.59 -25.08
C LYS A 177 8.32 10.79 -25.57
N GLN A 178 7.36 10.09 -24.97
CA GLN A 178 5.95 10.15 -25.30
C GLN A 178 5.17 11.15 -24.43
N CYS A 179 5.80 11.71 -23.40
CA CYS A 179 5.18 12.66 -22.48
C CYS A 179 5.29 14.10 -22.99
N LYS A 180 4.19 14.86 -22.86
CA LYS A 180 4.19 16.32 -23.14
C LYS A 180 4.71 17.16 -21.97
N THR A 181 4.58 16.62 -20.76
CA THR A 181 4.96 17.25 -19.49
C THR A 181 5.56 16.20 -18.58
N VAL A 182 6.40 16.60 -17.63
CA VAL A 182 6.93 15.68 -16.61
C VAL A 182 5.75 15.08 -15.82
N PRO A 183 5.56 13.74 -15.82
CA PRO A 183 4.47 13.10 -15.11
C PRO A 183 4.71 13.13 -13.60
N ASN A 184 3.64 13.01 -12.80
CA ASN A 184 3.78 12.77 -11.36
C ASN A 184 4.25 11.33 -11.11
N ILE A 185 5.57 11.15 -11.13
CA ILE A 185 6.19 9.83 -11.10
C ILE A 185 6.00 9.10 -9.76
N HIS A 186 5.77 9.85 -8.67
CA HIS A 186 5.62 9.26 -7.34
C HIS A 186 4.28 8.56 -7.12
N LEU A 187 3.25 8.88 -7.90
CA LEU A 187 1.96 8.21 -7.87
C LEU A 187 1.83 7.13 -8.95
N HIS A 188 2.76 7.10 -9.89
CA HIS A 188 2.78 6.13 -10.98
C HIS A 188 3.00 4.71 -10.42
N TYR A 189 2.04 3.82 -10.62
CA TYR A 189 1.97 2.48 -10.00
C TYR A 189 2.03 2.45 -8.46
N ARG A 190 1.60 3.52 -7.80
CA ARG A 190 1.40 3.50 -6.34
C ARG A 190 0.04 2.87 -6.01
N TYR A 191 0.06 1.69 -5.41
CA TYR A 191 -1.13 0.98 -4.97
C TYR A 191 -1.67 1.53 -3.65
N TYR A 192 -2.89 1.12 -3.29
CA TYR A 192 -3.64 1.68 -2.16
C TYR A 192 -2.92 1.57 -0.81
N TYR A 193 -2.18 0.48 -0.58
CA TYR A 193 -1.44 0.24 0.67
C TYR A 193 0.05 0.59 0.59
N ASP A 194 0.52 1.15 -0.53
CA ASP A 194 1.92 1.50 -0.73
C ASP A 194 2.26 2.75 0.09
N THR A 195 3.10 2.55 1.10
CA THR A 195 3.63 3.65 1.90
C THR A 195 4.67 4.45 1.10
N PRO A 196 5.02 5.69 1.50
CA PRO A 196 6.04 6.48 0.79
C PRO A 196 7.38 5.76 0.60
N GLU A 197 7.76 4.89 1.54
CA GLU A 197 8.96 4.05 1.53
C GLU A 197 8.95 2.99 0.43
N PHE A 198 7.77 2.62 -0.07
CA PHE A 198 7.60 1.54 -1.04
C PHE A 198 7.38 2.11 -2.45
N MET A 199 8.19 1.62 -3.40
CA MET A 199 8.12 1.99 -4.81
C MET A 199 8.02 0.75 -5.70
N THR A 200 6.86 0.58 -6.33
CA THR A 200 6.59 -0.51 -7.27
C THR A 200 7.51 -0.46 -8.49
N VAL A 201 8.08 -1.62 -8.84
CA VAL A 201 8.92 -1.80 -10.04
C VAL A 201 8.48 -2.99 -10.90
N ILE A 202 7.66 -3.89 -10.36
CA ILE A 202 7.05 -5.01 -11.10
C ILE A 202 5.59 -5.13 -10.67
N ARG A 203 4.69 -5.36 -11.63
CA ARG A 203 3.28 -5.65 -11.34
C ARG A 203 2.81 -6.92 -12.03
N ILE A 204 1.74 -7.51 -11.50
CA ILE A 204 1.01 -8.56 -12.19
C ILE A 204 0.12 -7.99 -13.30
N LEU A 205 -0.05 -8.76 -14.37
CA LEU A 205 -0.94 -8.42 -15.49
C LEU A 205 -2.36 -8.96 -15.31
N ASP A 206 -2.56 -9.93 -14.40
CA ASP A 206 -3.88 -10.42 -14.04
C ASP A 206 -4.72 -9.31 -13.41
N LYS A 207 -5.78 -8.88 -14.11
CA LYS A 207 -6.67 -7.80 -13.66
C LYS A 207 -7.46 -8.15 -12.40
N SER A 208 -7.57 -9.43 -12.03
CA SER A 208 -8.22 -9.86 -10.79
C SER A 208 -7.32 -9.73 -9.56
N SER A 209 -6.02 -9.52 -9.77
CA SER A 209 -5.02 -9.37 -8.73
C SER A 209 -4.41 -7.98 -8.76
N GLN A 210 -3.98 -7.50 -7.60
CA GLN A 210 -3.14 -6.31 -7.48
C GLN A 210 -1.79 -6.70 -6.88
N PHE A 211 -1.31 -7.90 -7.18
CA PHE A 211 0.03 -8.33 -6.81
C PHE A 211 1.09 -7.46 -7.49
N HIS A 212 2.04 -6.98 -6.71
CA HIS A 212 3.14 -6.15 -7.19
C HIS A 212 4.36 -6.30 -6.27
N ILE A 213 5.53 -5.96 -6.80
CA ILE A 213 6.83 -6.00 -6.13
C ILE A 213 7.47 -4.61 -6.24
N GLY A 214 8.06 -4.14 -5.16
CA GLY A 214 8.68 -2.82 -5.08
C GLY A 214 9.89 -2.79 -4.15
N TYR A 215 10.72 -1.78 -4.37
CA TYR A 215 11.80 -1.44 -3.45
C TYR A 215 11.24 -0.78 -2.18
N TYR A 216 11.82 -1.12 -1.03
CA TYR A 216 11.51 -0.50 0.25
C TYR A 216 12.73 0.28 0.78
N ARG A 217 12.54 1.57 1.06
CA ARG A 217 13.57 2.47 1.60
C ARG A 217 13.20 2.95 2.98
N ASP A 218 14.10 2.79 3.95
CA ASP A 218 13.92 3.37 5.28
C ASP A 218 14.08 4.91 5.25
N SER A 219 14.90 5.44 4.32
CA SER A 219 15.11 6.87 4.08
C SER A 219 15.23 7.14 2.57
N PRO A 220 14.74 8.28 2.04
CA PRO A 220 14.92 8.65 0.63
C PRO A 220 16.39 8.87 0.24
N ASP A 221 17.24 9.23 1.21
CA ASP A 221 18.68 9.48 1.02
C ASP A 221 19.51 8.19 1.03
N GLU A 222 18.88 7.04 1.31
CA GLU A 222 19.53 5.73 1.34
C GLU A 222 19.06 4.85 0.18
N LEU A 223 19.94 3.94 -0.27
CA LEU A 223 19.55 2.87 -1.18
C LEU A 223 18.50 1.94 -0.54
N PRO A 224 17.68 1.23 -1.32
CA PRO A 224 16.69 0.32 -0.78
C PRO A 224 17.28 -0.73 0.16
N SER A 225 16.59 -0.95 1.28
CA SER A 225 16.94 -1.99 2.26
C SER A 225 16.70 -3.38 1.68
N PHE A 226 15.59 -3.54 0.94
CA PHE A 226 15.15 -4.79 0.31
C PHE A 226 14.04 -4.53 -0.71
N LEU A 227 13.59 -5.58 -1.41
CA LEU A 227 12.31 -5.61 -2.11
C LEU A 227 11.26 -6.35 -1.27
N ALA A 228 10.02 -5.91 -1.43
CA ALA A 228 8.87 -6.59 -0.86
C ALA A 228 7.74 -6.72 -1.89
N SER A 229 6.85 -7.67 -1.67
CA SER A 229 5.65 -7.89 -2.46
C SER A 229 4.39 -7.65 -1.63
N ASN A 230 3.33 -7.15 -2.25
CA ASN A 230 1.98 -7.08 -1.67
C ASN A 230 0.93 -7.42 -2.74
N ASN A 231 -0.25 -7.88 -2.30
CA ASN A 231 -1.45 -7.90 -3.13
C ASN A 231 -2.46 -6.92 -2.53
N ALA A 232 -2.63 -5.77 -3.18
CA ALA A 232 -3.45 -4.70 -2.62
C ALA A 232 -4.95 -5.00 -2.61
N ASN A 233 -5.40 -6.03 -3.36
CA ASN A 233 -6.77 -6.54 -3.28
C ASN A 233 -7.03 -7.34 -2.00
N GLU A 234 -5.99 -7.86 -1.35
CA GLU A 234 -6.13 -8.74 -0.20
C GLU A 234 -6.02 -7.98 1.12
N ASN A 235 -4.88 -7.32 1.36
CA ASN A 235 -4.60 -6.66 2.63
C ASN A 235 -3.37 -5.74 2.52
N ASN A 236 -3.04 -5.07 3.63
CA ASN A 236 -1.89 -4.19 3.75
C ASN A 236 -0.58 -4.91 4.14
N ARG A 237 -0.52 -6.24 4.13
CA ARG A 237 0.66 -7.01 4.55
C ARG A 237 1.63 -7.17 3.39
N PHE A 238 2.86 -6.74 3.60
CA PHE A 238 3.94 -6.95 2.65
C PHE A 238 4.74 -8.19 3.05
N LYS A 239 5.40 -8.80 2.08
CA LYS A 239 6.34 -9.90 2.27
C LYS A 239 7.69 -9.52 1.67
N ILE A 240 8.75 -9.54 2.45
CA ILE A 240 10.12 -9.36 1.95
C ILE A 240 10.41 -10.49 0.95
N CYS A 241 10.93 -10.15 -0.22
CA CYS A 241 11.19 -11.11 -1.29
C CYS A 241 12.64 -11.11 -1.82
N GLY A 242 13.56 -10.41 -1.17
CA GLY A 242 14.99 -10.39 -1.50
C GLY A 242 15.62 -9.04 -1.24
N ASP A 243 16.95 -8.95 -1.21
CA ASP A 243 17.65 -7.67 -1.08
C ASP A 243 18.04 -7.04 -2.42
N ASN A 244 17.69 -7.70 -3.52
CA ASN A 244 17.86 -7.27 -4.90
C ASN A 244 16.75 -7.87 -5.79
N ILE A 245 16.55 -7.29 -6.98
CA ILE A 245 15.45 -7.65 -7.87
C ILE A 245 15.58 -9.06 -8.47
N PHE A 246 16.80 -9.58 -8.63
CA PHE A 246 17.01 -10.95 -9.08
C PHE A 246 16.44 -11.95 -8.06
N ALA A 247 16.73 -11.76 -6.77
CA ALA A 247 16.17 -12.59 -5.69
C ALA A 247 14.64 -12.54 -5.65
N ALA A 248 14.05 -11.37 -5.87
CA ALA A 248 12.60 -11.18 -5.87
C ALA A 248 11.92 -11.93 -7.03
N VAL A 249 12.43 -11.74 -8.25
CA VAL A 249 11.91 -12.44 -9.45
C VAL A 249 12.14 -13.93 -9.36
N TYR A 250 13.33 -14.36 -8.90
CA TYR A 250 13.65 -15.77 -8.69
C TYR A 250 12.69 -16.44 -7.71
N SER A 251 12.48 -15.81 -6.56
CA SER A 251 11.59 -16.33 -5.51
C SER A 251 10.15 -16.48 -6.02
N TYR A 252 9.64 -15.49 -6.75
CA TYR A 252 8.32 -15.56 -7.38
C TYR A 252 8.25 -16.67 -8.43
N ALA A 253 9.19 -16.69 -9.38
CA ALA A 253 9.24 -17.68 -10.46
C ALA A 253 9.32 -19.12 -9.92
N ARG A 254 10.12 -19.35 -8.88
CA ARG A 254 10.21 -20.66 -8.20
C ARG A 254 8.91 -21.04 -7.51
N SER A 255 8.16 -20.08 -6.96
CA SER A 255 6.84 -20.34 -6.37
C SER A 255 5.83 -20.81 -7.42
N ILE A 256 5.88 -20.26 -8.63
CA ILE A 256 5.02 -20.68 -9.76
C ILE A 256 5.43 -22.06 -10.29
N LEU A 257 6.73 -22.34 -10.37
CA LEU A 257 7.26 -23.63 -10.83
C LEU A 257 6.84 -24.79 -9.90
N LYS A 258 6.77 -24.55 -8.58
CA LYS A 258 6.24 -25.57 -7.64
C LYS A 258 4.80 -25.97 -7.96
N SER A 259 4.04 -25.07 -8.59
CA SER A 259 2.65 -25.28 -8.97
C SER A 259 2.47 -25.74 -10.42
N ASN A 260 3.51 -25.69 -11.26
CA ASN A 260 3.47 -26.01 -12.70
C ASN A 260 4.83 -26.47 -13.23
N SER A 261 4.91 -27.59 -13.94
CA SER A 261 6.14 -28.00 -14.63
C SER A 261 6.18 -27.42 -16.05
N LYS A 262 6.89 -26.29 -16.25
CA LYS A 262 7.11 -25.66 -17.57
C LYS A 262 8.61 -25.57 -17.87
N THR A 263 9.05 -26.19 -18.96
CA THR A 263 10.47 -26.20 -19.38
C THR A 263 11.02 -24.79 -19.58
N ASP A 264 10.25 -23.88 -20.20
CA ASP A 264 10.70 -22.51 -20.45
C ASP A 264 10.94 -21.72 -19.15
N LEU A 265 10.14 -22.00 -18.10
CA LEU A 265 10.34 -21.39 -16.79
C LEU A 265 11.61 -21.92 -16.10
N GLN A 266 11.95 -23.20 -16.30
CA GLN A 266 13.20 -23.78 -15.79
C GLN A 266 14.43 -23.18 -16.50
N ASN A 267 14.35 -23.00 -17.81
CA ASN A 267 15.40 -22.35 -18.60
C ASN A 267 15.61 -20.90 -18.12
N PHE A 268 14.52 -20.13 -17.99
CA PHE A 268 14.58 -18.77 -17.46
C PHE A 268 15.22 -18.70 -16.06
N LEU A 269 14.84 -19.60 -15.15
CA LEU A 269 15.43 -19.67 -13.81
C LEU A 269 16.94 -19.97 -13.88
N THR A 270 17.36 -20.86 -14.78
CA THR A 270 18.78 -21.20 -14.98
C THR A 270 19.59 -20.01 -15.50
N ASP A 271 19.03 -19.26 -16.46
CA ASP A 271 19.66 -18.06 -17.00
C ASP A 271 19.76 -16.95 -15.95
N LEU A 272 18.70 -16.75 -15.16
CA LEU A 272 18.67 -15.79 -14.06
C LEU A 272 19.69 -16.16 -12.97
N GLU A 273 19.77 -17.43 -12.57
CA GLU A 273 20.78 -17.93 -11.62
C GLU A 273 22.20 -17.70 -12.12
N THR A 274 22.45 -18.00 -13.40
CA THR A 274 23.76 -17.83 -14.02
C THR A 274 24.17 -16.35 -14.05
N TYR A 275 23.24 -15.46 -14.43
CA TYR A 275 23.47 -14.02 -14.46
C TYR A 275 23.73 -13.48 -13.04
N ALA A 276 22.84 -13.79 -12.09
CA ALA A 276 22.96 -13.35 -10.70
C ALA A 276 24.29 -13.80 -10.08
N LYS A 277 24.68 -15.06 -10.28
CA LYS A 277 25.97 -15.60 -9.81
C LYS A 277 27.16 -14.87 -10.42
N LYS A 278 27.15 -14.64 -11.73
CA LYS A 278 28.22 -13.91 -12.44
C LYS A 278 28.36 -12.47 -11.93
N HIS A 279 27.24 -11.80 -11.64
CA HIS A 279 27.18 -10.41 -11.20
C HIS A 279 27.17 -10.27 -9.66
N LYS A 280 27.30 -11.38 -8.92
CA LYS A 280 27.39 -11.45 -7.45
C LYS A 280 26.15 -10.96 -6.70
N TYR A 281 24.96 -11.18 -7.26
CA TYR A 281 23.69 -10.99 -6.57
C TYR A 281 23.27 -12.28 -5.85
N SER A 282 22.93 -12.19 -4.56
CA SER A 282 22.32 -13.31 -3.84
C SER A 282 20.91 -13.55 -4.36
N LEU A 283 20.46 -14.80 -4.35
CA LEU A 283 19.07 -15.19 -4.65
C LEU A 283 18.29 -15.59 -3.39
N ASP A 284 18.86 -15.37 -2.21
CA ASP A 284 18.20 -15.66 -0.94
C ASP A 284 17.07 -14.65 -0.67
N GLU A 285 15.92 -15.15 -0.18
CA GLU A 285 14.80 -14.29 0.22
C GLU A 285 15.20 -13.37 1.41
N ILE A 286 16.06 -13.87 2.31
CA ILE A 286 16.55 -13.14 3.48
C ILE A 286 18.08 -13.21 3.54
N THR A 287 18.74 -12.07 3.32
CA THR A 287 20.20 -11.96 3.34
C THR A 287 20.73 -11.42 4.68
N PRO A 288 22.05 -11.49 4.94
CA PRO A 288 22.66 -10.83 6.09
C PRO A 288 22.34 -9.33 6.17
N LYS A 289 22.27 -8.61 5.03
CA LYS A 289 21.88 -7.19 4.96
C LYS A 289 20.49 -6.97 5.55
N ILE A 290 19.52 -7.79 5.16
CA ILE A 290 18.14 -7.71 5.68
C ILE A 290 18.12 -8.01 7.18
N ASN A 291 18.88 -9.01 7.64
CA ASN A 291 18.94 -9.35 9.06
C ASN A 291 19.59 -8.24 9.90
N VAL A 292 20.59 -7.53 9.37
CA VAL A 292 21.15 -6.33 10.03
C VAL A 292 20.08 -5.25 10.16
N ARG A 293 19.32 -4.98 9.09
CA ARG A 293 18.22 -4.01 9.14
C ARG A 293 17.14 -4.43 10.15
N LYS A 294 16.73 -5.71 10.19
CA LYS A 294 15.75 -6.23 11.15
C LYS A 294 16.14 -5.95 12.61
N LYS A 295 17.44 -5.95 12.94
CA LYS A 295 17.93 -5.61 14.29
C LYS A 295 17.80 -4.12 14.62
N LYS A 296 17.72 -3.25 13.61
CA LYS A 296 17.54 -1.80 13.76
C LYS A 296 16.07 -1.36 13.81
N VAL A 297 15.12 -2.27 13.56
CA VAL A 297 13.69 -1.95 13.55
C VAL A 297 13.21 -1.61 14.96
N ASN A 298 12.69 -0.40 15.13
CA ASN A 298 12.15 0.06 16.41
C ASN A 298 10.82 -0.61 16.73
N CYS A 299 9.96 -0.79 15.71
CA CYS A 299 8.72 -1.53 15.86
C CYS A 299 8.24 -2.12 14.54
N THR A 300 7.54 -3.25 14.62
CA THR A 300 6.80 -3.81 13.50
C THR A 300 5.59 -2.91 13.22
N LEU A 301 5.31 -2.59 11.96
CA LEU A 301 4.13 -1.82 11.53
C LEU A 301 2.97 -2.75 11.12
N LEU A 302 1.79 -2.20 10.85
CA LEU A 302 0.65 -3.01 10.37
C LEU A 302 1.00 -3.71 9.05
N ASN A 303 1.80 -3.03 8.23
CA ASN A 303 2.24 -3.52 6.92
C ASN A 303 3.28 -4.65 6.96
N SER A 304 3.72 -5.10 8.14
CA SER A 304 4.75 -6.13 8.40
C SER A 304 6.21 -5.70 8.31
N LEU A 305 6.53 -4.61 7.61
CA LEU A 305 7.92 -4.30 7.26
C LEU A 305 8.68 -3.68 8.41
N GLY A 306 7.99 -2.94 9.29
CA GLY A 306 8.60 -2.30 10.46
C GLY A 306 9.30 -0.99 10.12
N MET A 307 9.52 -0.17 11.14
CA MET A 307 10.06 1.19 11.03
C MET A 307 11.46 1.25 11.60
N VAL A 308 12.36 1.98 10.93
CA VAL A 308 13.71 2.27 11.41
C VAL A 308 13.84 3.79 11.56
N VAL A 309 14.11 4.24 12.78
CA VAL A 309 14.41 5.64 13.12
C VAL A 309 15.61 5.68 14.06
N PRO A 310 16.42 6.76 14.03
CA PRO A 310 17.46 6.98 15.02
C PRO A 310 16.90 6.86 16.44
N PHE A 311 17.54 6.05 17.28
CA PHE A 311 17.15 5.83 18.66
C PHE A 311 18.38 5.70 19.54
N GLU A 312 18.71 6.78 20.25
CA GLU A 312 19.90 6.88 21.09
C GLU A 312 19.54 7.51 22.43
N ASN A 313 20.04 6.97 23.54
CA ASN A 313 19.81 7.49 24.89
C ASN A 313 18.31 7.74 25.20
N ASP A 314 17.44 6.81 24.81
CA ASP A 314 15.97 6.89 24.94
C ASP A 314 15.30 8.06 24.18
N ILE A 315 15.99 8.65 23.20
CA ILE A 315 15.49 9.74 22.34
C ILE A 315 15.27 9.21 20.92
N GLY A 316 14.09 9.47 20.35
CA GLY A 316 13.76 9.23 18.93
C GLY A 316 12.58 8.29 18.67
N TYR A 317 12.34 7.32 19.55
CA TYR A 317 11.22 6.38 19.45
C TYR A 317 10.50 6.22 20.79
N ARG A 318 9.17 6.08 20.75
CA ARG A 318 8.34 5.70 21.90
C ARG A 318 7.27 4.71 21.46
N PRO A 319 7.08 3.58 22.17
CA PRO A 319 6.03 2.64 21.84
C PRO A 319 4.65 3.23 22.05
N VAL A 320 3.69 2.79 21.22
CA VAL A 320 2.27 3.10 21.44
C VAL A 320 1.76 2.36 22.68
N PRO A 321 0.85 2.96 23.47
CA PRO A 321 0.39 2.37 24.73
C PRO A 321 -0.56 1.18 24.55
N PHE A 322 -0.93 0.83 23.31
CA PHE A 322 -1.84 -0.25 22.98
C PHE A 322 -1.11 -1.35 22.21
N THR A 323 -1.42 -2.61 22.52
CA THR A 323 -0.96 -3.76 21.73
C THR A 323 -1.77 -3.86 20.44
N LYS A 324 -1.16 -4.43 19.40
CA LYS A 324 -1.91 -4.80 18.19
C LYS A 324 -2.82 -5.98 18.56
N GLY A 325 -4.13 -5.73 18.63
CA GLY A 325 -5.12 -6.80 18.61
C GLY A 325 -5.03 -7.51 17.26
N TYR A 326 -4.74 -8.81 17.29
CA TYR A 326 -4.72 -9.68 16.11
C TYR A 326 -6.09 -10.28 15.87
#